data_AF-A0A1W9SLZ0-F1
#
_entry.id   AF-A0A1W9SLZ0-F1
#
_cell.length_a   1.000
_cell.length_b   1.000
_cell.length_c   1.000
_cell.angle_alpha   90.00
_cell.angle_beta   90.00
_cell.angle_gamma   90.00
#
_symmetry.space_group_name_H-M   'P 1'
#
loop_
_entity.id
_entity.type
_entity.pdbx_description
1 polymer ?
#
loop_
_entity_poly.entity_id
_entity_poly.type
_entity_poly.pdbx_seq_one_letter_code
_entity_poly.pdbx_strand_id
1 'polypeptide(L)'
;MQKLTLTTILSFLLATITLAQKIKVKSFNPLPNDLTARVDKPVTDQNGEKCALIKIETTQTGFAFEGGSLGITKTVNKIGEIWVYVPRGSKKITIKHAQLGVLRDYLYGQPITSATVYQMKLTTANVITTVEEVEIINNCQCNYYRRRSRNCYRLDGIYQPTRRRGPVF
;
A
#
# COMPACT_ATOMS: atom_id res chain seq x y z
N MET A 1 -20.80 -28.62 -44.39
CA MET A 1 -19.88 -29.01 -43.29
C MET A 1 -19.15 -27.82 -42.62
N GLN A 2 -19.40 -26.55 -43.00
CA GLN A 2 -18.70 -25.38 -42.42
C GLN A 2 -19.27 -24.85 -41.09
N LYS A 3 -20.51 -25.22 -40.72
CA LYS A 3 -21.15 -24.71 -39.49
C LYS A 3 -20.68 -25.40 -38.21
N LEU A 4 -20.15 -26.62 -38.30
CA LEU A 4 -19.70 -27.41 -37.15
C LEU A 4 -18.26 -27.05 -36.71
N THR A 5 -17.46 -26.47 -37.61
CA THR A 5 -16.09 -26.03 -37.31
C THR A 5 -16.07 -24.64 -36.67
N LEU A 6 -17.05 -23.79 -36.97
CA LEU A 6 -17.15 -22.45 -36.39
C LEU A 6 -17.50 -22.48 -34.90
N THR A 7 -18.35 -23.44 -34.49
CA THR A 7 -18.79 -23.60 -33.09
C THR A 7 -17.69 -24.15 -32.18
N THR A 8 -16.81 -25.02 -32.70
CA THR A 8 -15.66 -25.53 -31.95
C THR A 8 -14.54 -24.49 -31.81
N ILE A 9 -14.34 -23.63 -32.81
CA ILE A 9 -13.41 -22.49 -32.70
C ILE A 9 -13.93 -21.45 -31.70
N LEU A 10 -15.26 -21.22 -31.66
CA LEU A 10 -15.89 -20.29 -30.73
C LEU A 10 -15.85 -20.78 -29.27
N SER A 11 -15.89 -22.09 -29.02
CA SER A 11 -15.74 -22.63 -27.66
C SER A 11 -14.29 -22.61 -27.16
N PHE A 12 -13.31 -22.79 -28.06
CA PHE A 12 -11.89 -22.70 -27.74
C PHE A 12 -11.43 -21.26 -27.47
N LEU A 13 -12.08 -20.27 -28.10
CA LEU A 13 -11.83 -18.85 -27.87
C LEU A 13 -12.42 -18.33 -26.53
N LEU A 14 -13.37 -19.05 -25.92
CA LEU A 14 -13.94 -18.69 -24.62
C LEU A 14 -13.08 -19.17 -23.43
N ALA A 15 -12.05 -19.98 -23.69
CA ALA A 15 -11.07 -20.44 -22.70
C ALA A 15 -9.96 -19.41 -22.43
N THR A 16 -10.13 -18.16 -22.87
CA THR A 16 -9.14 -17.09 -22.67
C THR A 16 -8.94 -16.78 -21.20
N ILE A 17 -7.80 -17.24 -20.69
CA ILE A 17 -6.91 -16.57 -19.73
C ILE A 17 -7.63 -16.03 -18.48
N THR A 18 -7.96 -16.93 -17.56
CA THR A 18 -8.07 -16.54 -16.16
C THR A 18 -6.66 -16.19 -15.65
N LEU A 19 -6.28 -14.91 -15.70
CA LEU A 19 -5.16 -14.40 -14.93
C LEU A 19 -5.44 -14.75 -13.47
N ALA A 20 -4.77 -15.77 -12.95
CA ALA A 20 -4.95 -16.22 -11.57
C ALA A 20 -4.70 -15.06 -10.62
N GLN A 21 -5.79 -14.47 -10.09
CA GLN A 21 -5.70 -13.41 -9.09
C GLN A 21 -5.11 -14.01 -7.82
N LYS A 22 -3.92 -13.55 -7.45
CA LYS A 22 -3.22 -14.03 -6.24
C LYS A 22 -3.64 -13.29 -4.98
N ILE A 23 -4.47 -12.24 -5.11
CA ILE A 23 -5.05 -11.48 -4.00
C ILE A 23 -6.50 -11.96 -3.80
N LYS A 24 -6.85 -12.34 -2.58
CA LYS A 24 -8.23 -12.63 -2.16
C LYS A 24 -8.51 -11.95 -0.82
N VAL A 25 -9.76 -11.58 -0.57
CA VAL A 25 -10.19 -11.12 0.77
C VAL A 25 -10.70 -12.33 1.53
N LYS A 26 -10.08 -12.60 2.69
CA LYS A 26 -10.49 -13.67 3.62
C LYS A 26 -11.73 -13.26 4.42
N SER A 27 -11.71 -12.04 4.93
CA SER A 27 -12.78 -11.50 5.77
C SER A 27 -12.78 -9.98 5.74
N PHE A 28 -13.98 -9.41 5.87
CA PHE A 28 -14.19 -7.97 6.00
C PHE A 28 -15.23 -7.72 7.09
N ASN A 29 -14.82 -7.17 8.24
CA ASN A 29 -15.67 -7.02 9.41
C ASN A 29 -15.48 -5.63 10.06
N PRO A 30 -16.52 -5.03 10.66
CA PRO A 30 -16.36 -3.84 11.47
C PRO A 30 -15.61 -4.15 12.78
N LEU A 31 -14.84 -3.18 13.27
CA LEU A 31 -14.18 -3.20 14.57
C LEU A 31 -14.80 -2.10 15.46
N PRO A 32 -15.92 -2.37 16.16
CA PRO A 32 -16.67 -1.35 16.89
C PRO A 32 -15.89 -0.75 18.07
N ASN A 33 -14.98 -1.52 18.67
CA ASN A 33 -14.16 -1.07 19.79
C ASN A 33 -12.97 -0.20 19.36
N ASP A 34 -12.67 -0.14 18.07
CA ASP A 34 -11.58 0.66 17.54
C ASP A 34 -12.07 2.07 17.18
N LEU A 35 -11.61 3.05 17.94
CA LEU A 35 -12.01 4.45 17.81
C LEU A 35 -11.05 5.27 16.93
N THR A 36 -10.10 4.63 16.21
CA THR A 36 -9.04 5.34 15.45
C THR A 36 -9.63 6.34 14.45
N ALA A 37 -10.62 5.93 13.66
CA ALA A 37 -11.26 6.81 12.66
C ALA A 37 -12.12 7.92 13.29
N ARG A 38 -12.55 7.73 14.53
CA ARG A 38 -13.47 8.64 15.22
C ARG A 38 -12.74 9.70 16.03
N VAL A 39 -11.69 9.30 16.74
CA VAL A 39 -11.03 10.10 17.79
C VAL A 39 -9.53 10.31 17.53
N ASP A 40 -8.74 9.24 17.38
CA ASP A 40 -7.27 9.35 17.40
C ASP A 40 -6.69 9.93 16.10
N LYS A 41 -7.06 9.36 14.94
CA LYS A 41 -6.57 9.78 13.61
C LYS A 41 -7.73 9.94 12.63
N PRO A 42 -8.68 10.85 12.88
CA PRO A 42 -9.75 11.12 11.94
C PRO A 42 -9.20 11.77 10.66
N VAL A 43 -9.81 11.43 9.53
CA VAL A 43 -9.58 12.08 8.23
C VAL A 43 -10.93 12.50 7.70
N THR A 44 -11.01 13.73 7.19
CA THR A 44 -12.24 14.30 6.66
C THR A 44 -12.20 14.25 5.13
N ASP A 45 -13.32 13.93 4.49
CA ASP A 45 -13.45 14.01 3.04
C ASP A 45 -13.69 15.46 2.55
N GLN A 46 -13.88 15.62 1.24
CA GLN A 46 -14.12 16.94 0.62
C GLN A 46 -15.44 17.59 1.06
N ASN A 47 -16.37 16.82 1.63
CA ASN A 47 -17.68 17.30 2.06
C ASN A 47 -17.71 17.64 3.56
N GLY A 48 -16.58 17.53 4.26
CA GLY A 48 -16.53 17.75 5.70
C GLY A 48 -16.97 16.55 6.54
N GLU A 49 -17.25 15.39 5.93
CA GLU A 49 -17.63 14.18 6.65
C GLU A 49 -16.40 13.36 7.07
N LYS A 50 -16.46 12.72 8.25
CA LYS A 50 -15.38 11.84 8.71
C LYS A 50 -15.35 10.55 7.88
N CYS A 51 -14.20 10.26 7.29
CA CYS A 51 -13.97 9.01 6.59
C CYS A 51 -14.05 7.82 7.55
N ALA A 52 -14.42 6.67 6.99
CA ALA A 52 -14.15 5.39 7.64
C ALA A 52 -12.70 4.99 7.44
N LEU A 53 -12.21 4.08 8.27
CA LEU A 53 -10.87 3.50 8.16
C LEU A 53 -10.99 2.01 7.88
N ILE A 54 -10.35 1.55 6.80
CA ILE A 54 -10.14 0.13 6.54
C ILE A 54 -8.69 -0.20 6.88
N LYS A 55 -8.51 -1.05 7.89
CA LYS A 55 -7.22 -1.66 8.25
C LYS A 55 -7.06 -2.96 7.48
N ILE A 56 -6.20 -2.93 6.48
CA ILE A 56 -5.93 -4.06 5.60
C ILE A 56 -4.74 -4.84 6.18
N GLU A 57 -5.00 -6.00 6.78
CA GLU A 57 -3.97 -6.88 7.33
C GLU A 57 -3.23 -7.61 6.19
N THR A 58 -1.94 -7.30 6.04
CA THR A 58 -1.04 -7.92 5.05
C THR A 58 0.41 -7.73 5.45
N THR A 59 1.25 -8.72 5.15
CA THR A 59 2.70 -8.65 5.34
C THR A 59 3.43 -8.04 4.14
N GLN A 60 2.74 -7.93 2.99
CA GLN A 60 3.31 -7.43 1.74
C GLN A 60 3.14 -5.90 1.64
N THR A 61 4.04 -5.23 0.94
CA THR A 61 4.01 -3.78 0.72
C THR A 61 3.81 -3.47 -0.76
N GLY A 62 3.68 -2.19 -1.16
CA GLY A 62 3.54 -1.82 -2.57
C GLY A 62 2.13 -2.01 -3.14
N PHE A 63 1.10 -2.02 -2.29
CA PHE A 63 -0.29 -2.01 -2.74
C PHE A 63 -0.75 -0.60 -3.14
N ALA A 64 -1.60 -0.54 -4.16
CA ALA A 64 -2.34 0.65 -4.55
C ALA A 64 -3.85 0.37 -4.46
N PHE A 65 -4.63 1.41 -4.15
CA PHE A 65 -6.06 1.29 -3.83
C PHE A 65 -6.89 2.28 -4.64
N GLU A 66 -8.07 1.85 -5.08
CA GLU A 66 -9.06 2.69 -5.75
C GLU A 66 -10.44 2.46 -5.15
N GLY A 67 -11.13 3.52 -4.75
CA GLY A 67 -12.43 3.48 -4.06
C GLY A 67 -13.65 3.59 -4.98
N GLY A 68 -13.51 3.26 -6.27
CA GLY A 68 -14.55 3.51 -7.27
C GLY A 68 -14.82 5.01 -7.43
N SER A 69 -16.10 5.40 -7.57
CA SER A 69 -16.51 6.78 -7.84
C SER A 69 -16.20 7.77 -6.72
N LEU A 70 -16.13 7.30 -5.46
CA LEU A 70 -15.82 8.17 -4.31
C LEU A 70 -14.32 8.32 -4.06
N GLY A 71 -13.49 7.49 -4.71
CA GLY A 71 -12.04 7.51 -4.54
C GLY A 71 -11.57 7.08 -3.15
N ILE A 72 -10.27 7.29 -2.90
CA ILE A 72 -9.60 7.05 -1.62
C ILE A 72 -9.13 8.41 -1.10
N THR A 73 -9.45 8.72 0.15
CA THR A 73 -9.08 10.01 0.75
C THR A 73 -7.62 10.02 1.19
N LYS A 74 -7.15 8.92 1.80
CA LYS A 74 -5.78 8.79 2.30
C LYS A 74 -5.38 7.34 2.45
N THR A 75 -4.10 7.05 2.21
CA THR A 75 -3.48 5.75 2.52
C THR A 75 -2.27 5.95 3.41
N VAL A 76 -2.11 5.10 4.43
CA VAL A 76 -0.96 5.10 5.34
C VAL A 76 -0.45 3.68 5.50
N ASN A 77 0.79 3.43 5.10
CA ASN A 77 1.44 2.13 5.30
C ASN A 77 1.89 1.98 6.76
N LYS A 78 1.56 0.85 7.38
CA LYS A 78 2.01 0.46 8.72
C LYS A 78 2.69 -0.91 8.65
N ILE A 79 3.37 -1.29 9.71
CA ILE A 79 3.99 -2.62 9.81
C ILE A 79 2.86 -3.63 10.05
N GLY A 80 2.70 -4.59 9.13
CA GLY A 80 1.69 -5.66 9.21
C GLY A 80 0.27 -5.26 8.77
N GLU A 81 0.03 -3.98 8.49
CA GLU A 81 -1.26 -3.52 7.95
C GLU A 81 -1.14 -2.24 7.13
N ILE A 82 -2.15 -1.97 6.30
CA ILE A 82 -2.25 -0.74 5.52
C ILE A 82 -3.57 -0.05 5.87
N TRP A 83 -3.49 1.21 6.24
CA TRP A 83 -4.64 2.02 6.60
C TRP A 83 -5.15 2.76 5.38
N VAL A 84 -6.41 2.51 5.02
CA VAL A 84 -7.06 3.14 3.87
C VAL A 84 -8.29 3.89 4.36
N TYR A 85 -8.28 5.21 4.21
CA TYR A 85 -9.41 6.07 4.55
C TYR A 85 -10.32 6.22 3.36
N VAL A 86 -11.59 5.86 3.56
CA VAL A 86 -12.63 5.87 2.51
C VAL A 86 -13.81 6.74 2.93
N PRO A 87 -14.40 7.51 2.00
CA PRO A 87 -15.60 8.29 2.28
C PRO A 87 -16.80 7.41 2.67
N ARG A 88 -17.76 8.01 3.37
CA ARG A 88 -19.04 7.38 3.70
C ARG A 88 -19.75 6.89 2.44
N GLY A 89 -20.43 5.75 2.54
CA GLY A 89 -21.23 5.20 1.44
C GLY A 89 -20.40 4.50 0.37
N SER A 90 -19.08 4.41 0.52
CA SER A 90 -18.22 3.57 -0.31
C SER A 90 -18.75 2.14 -0.32
N LYS A 91 -18.84 1.53 -1.50
CA LYS A 91 -19.43 0.19 -1.71
C LYS A 91 -18.40 -0.85 -2.15
N LYS A 92 -17.30 -0.41 -2.74
CA LYS A 92 -16.27 -1.27 -3.32
C LYS A 92 -14.87 -0.70 -3.19
N ILE A 93 -13.89 -1.56 -3.35
CA ILE A 93 -12.47 -1.22 -3.47
C ILE A 93 -11.81 -2.08 -4.54
N THR A 94 -10.89 -1.48 -5.29
CA THR A 94 -9.95 -2.20 -6.14
C THR A 94 -8.58 -2.16 -5.48
N ILE A 95 -7.94 -3.32 -5.33
CA ILE A 95 -6.62 -3.49 -4.73
C ILE A 95 -5.66 -3.96 -5.82
N LYS A 96 -4.58 -3.21 -6.04
CA LYS A 96 -3.58 -3.46 -7.08
C LYS A 96 -2.23 -3.74 -6.43
N HIS A 97 -1.47 -4.67 -7.00
CA HIS A 97 -0.09 -4.96 -6.62
C HIS A 97 0.69 -5.47 -7.84
N ALA A 98 1.93 -5.02 -8.01
CA ALA A 98 2.73 -5.32 -9.20
C ALA A 98 2.90 -6.83 -9.45
N GLN A 99 3.17 -7.62 -8.41
CA GLN A 99 3.44 -9.05 -8.53
C GLN A 99 2.23 -9.96 -8.22
N LEU A 100 1.26 -9.45 -7.47
CA LEU A 100 0.11 -10.24 -6.98
C LEU A 100 -1.13 -10.04 -7.85
N GLY A 101 -1.06 -9.08 -8.77
CA GLY A 101 -2.12 -8.73 -9.70
C GLY A 101 -3.11 -7.74 -9.10
N VAL A 102 -4.35 -7.82 -9.58
CA VAL A 102 -5.39 -6.86 -9.24
C VAL A 102 -6.64 -7.58 -8.78
N LEU A 103 -7.09 -7.29 -7.56
CA LEU A 103 -8.44 -7.58 -7.10
C LEU A 103 -9.34 -6.41 -7.48
N ARG A 104 -10.15 -6.58 -8.53
CA ARG A 104 -11.02 -5.53 -9.06
C ARG A 104 -12.37 -5.53 -8.36
N ASP A 105 -12.86 -4.34 -8.03
CA ASP A 105 -14.23 -4.06 -7.60
C ASP A 105 -14.75 -4.99 -6.50
N TYR A 106 -13.92 -5.27 -5.49
CA TYR A 106 -14.35 -6.04 -4.32
C TYR A 106 -15.46 -5.30 -3.58
N LEU A 107 -16.65 -5.91 -3.52
CA LEU A 107 -17.81 -5.38 -2.80
C LEU A 107 -17.70 -5.69 -1.31
N TYR A 108 -17.92 -4.68 -0.47
CA TYR A 108 -17.86 -4.84 0.99
C TYR A 108 -19.02 -5.64 1.59
N GLY A 109 -20.07 -5.92 0.80
CA GLY A 109 -21.33 -6.53 1.25
C GLY A 109 -22.30 -5.55 1.92
N GLN A 110 -21.80 -4.42 2.44
CA GLN A 110 -22.62 -3.35 3.01
C GLN A 110 -21.98 -1.97 2.75
N PRO A 111 -22.77 -0.88 2.69
CA PRO A 111 -22.22 0.46 2.60
C PRO A 111 -21.34 0.80 3.80
N ILE A 112 -20.23 1.48 3.55
CA ILE A 112 -19.34 1.93 4.61
C ILE A 112 -19.97 3.06 5.44
N THR A 113 -19.92 2.91 6.76
CA THR A 113 -20.42 3.90 7.71
C THR A 113 -19.30 4.87 8.11
N SER A 114 -19.63 6.17 8.17
CA SER A 114 -18.72 7.24 8.59
C SER A 114 -18.10 6.98 9.97
N ALA A 115 -16.83 7.35 10.14
CA ALA A 115 -16.08 7.26 11.40
C ALA A 115 -16.07 5.85 12.04
N THR A 116 -16.23 4.80 11.24
CA THR A 116 -16.14 3.40 11.66
C THR A 116 -14.84 2.79 11.18
N VAL A 117 -14.24 1.91 11.99
CA VAL A 117 -13.06 1.14 11.60
C VAL A 117 -13.49 -0.25 11.15
N TYR A 118 -12.90 -0.73 10.07
CA TYR A 118 -13.10 -2.06 9.51
C TYR A 118 -11.77 -2.79 9.41
N GLN A 119 -11.79 -4.10 9.61
CA GLN A 119 -10.67 -5.00 9.36
C GLN A 119 -10.90 -5.74 8.05
N MET A 120 -9.92 -5.69 7.16
CA MET A 120 -9.88 -6.48 5.94
C MET A 120 -8.67 -7.41 6.00
N LYS A 121 -8.89 -8.71 5.97
CA LYS A 121 -7.79 -9.70 5.93
C LYS A 121 -7.57 -10.15 4.50
N LEU A 122 -6.36 -9.95 3.98
CA LEU A 122 -6.00 -10.46 2.66
C LEU A 122 -5.39 -11.86 2.75
N THR A 123 -5.85 -12.76 1.91
CA THR A 123 -5.15 -14.01 1.61
C THR A 123 -4.38 -13.80 0.32
N THR A 124 -3.07 -13.96 0.39
CA THR A 124 -2.19 -13.96 -0.77
C THR A 124 -1.68 -15.37 -1.02
N ALA A 125 -1.48 -15.77 -2.27
CA ALA A 125 -0.73 -17.01 -2.57
C ALA A 125 0.67 -16.95 -1.93
N ASN A 126 1.22 -18.10 -1.51
CA ASN A 126 2.51 -18.18 -0.78
C ASN A 126 3.59 -17.31 -1.44
N VAL A 127 3.96 -16.21 -0.78
CA VAL A 127 5.14 -15.42 -1.13
C VAL A 127 6.26 -15.96 -0.27
N ILE A 128 7.23 -16.62 -0.89
CA ILE A 128 8.49 -16.97 -0.22
C ILE A 128 9.30 -15.69 -0.16
N THR A 129 9.24 -15.00 0.98
CA THR A 129 10.11 -13.84 1.23
C THR A 129 11.48 -14.37 1.65
N THR A 130 12.41 -14.44 0.71
CA THR A 130 13.82 -14.68 1.04
C THR A 130 14.40 -13.38 1.60
N VAL A 131 14.62 -13.36 2.91
CA VAL A 131 15.38 -12.28 3.55
C VAL A 131 16.85 -12.62 3.38
N GLU A 132 17.51 -12.01 2.39
CA GLU A 132 18.97 -12.03 2.34
C GLU A 132 19.51 -11.08 3.40
N GLU A 133 20.32 -11.61 4.30
CA GLU A 133 21.11 -10.81 5.23
C GLU A 133 22.19 -10.08 4.43
N VAL A 134 22.04 -8.77 4.29
CA VAL A 134 23.10 -7.94 3.71
C VAL A 134 24.12 -7.70 4.81
N GLU A 135 25.32 -8.29 4.68
CA GLU A 135 26.45 -7.93 5.51
C GLU A 135 26.74 -6.43 5.31
N ILE A 136 26.53 -5.64 6.37
CA ILE A 136 26.90 -4.22 6.36
C ILE A 136 28.43 -4.17 6.42
N ILE A 137 29.06 -4.05 5.25
CA ILE A 137 30.50 -3.82 5.18
C ILE A 137 30.75 -2.39 5.66
N ASN A 138 31.03 -2.22 6.95
CA ASN A 138 31.50 -0.96 7.55
C ASN A 138 32.96 -0.64 7.16
N ASN A 139 33.32 -0.82 5.88
CA ASN A 139 34.67 -0.50 5.42
C ASN A 139 34.75 0.96 4.99
N CYS A 140 34.65 1.87 5.97
CA CYS A 140 35.13 3.23 5.79
C CYS A 140 36.63 3.24 6.14
N GLN A 141 37.47 2.69 5.26
CA GLN A 141 38.91 2.93 5.33
C GLN A 141 39.23 4.27 4.67
N CYS A 142 39.29 5.31 5.51
CA CYS A 142 39.91 6.58 5.15
C CYS A 142 41.42 6.38 4.96
N ASN A 143 41.84 6.09 3.73
CA ASN A 143 43.25 6.15 3.37
C ASN A 143 43.72 7.61 3.47
N TYR A 144 44.50 7.88 4.52
CA TYR A 144 45.11 9.16 4.83
C TYR A 144 46.26 9.47 3.84
N TYR A 145 45.97 9.57 2.54
CA TYR A 145 46.93 10.11 1.57
C TYR A 145 46.77 11.62 1.45
N ARG A 146 47.74 12.30 2.06
CA ARG A 146 47.97 13.73 2.10
C ARG A 146 48.02 14.33 0.68
N ARG A 147 46.92 14.93 0.20
CA ARG A 147 46.95 16.08 -0.74
C ARG A 147 45.62 16.86 -0.69
N ARG A 148 45.75 18.17 -0.45
CA ARG A 148 44.67 19.17 -0.44
C ARG A 148 43.81 19.06 -1.70
N SER A 149 42.57 18.60 -1.55
CA SER A 149 41.48 18.90 -2.48
C SER A 149 40.18 18.88 -1.69
N ARG A 150 39.55 20.05 -1.58
CA ARG A 150 38.23 20.23 -0.98
C ARG A 150 37.23 19.63 -1.95
N ASN A 151 36.64 18.48 -1.62
CA ASN A 151 35.27 18.09 -1.95
C ASN A 151 35.00 16.70 -1.39
N CYS A 152 34.47 16.65 -0.18
CA CYS A 152 33.82 15.45 0.36
C CYS A 152 32.32 15.68 0.25
N TYR A 153 31.64 14.94 -0.63
CA TYR A 153 30.18 14.86 -0.61
C TYR A 153 29.77 13.82 0.43
N ARG A 154 28.79 14.17 1.27
CA ARG A 154 28.22 13.29 2.30
C ARG A 154 26.81 12.90 1.88
N LEU A 155 26.61 11.62 1.57
CA LEU A 155 25.31 10.96 1.63
C LEU A 155 24.96 10.86 3.13
N ASP A 156 23.70 11.04 3.50
CA ASP A 156 23.14 11.03 4.86
C ASP A 156 22.91 12.43 5.44
N GLY A 157 21.77 13.00 5.02
CA GLY A 157 21.30 14.33 5.37
C GLY A 157 20.81 14.47 6.81
N ILE A 158 21.71 14.76 7.74
CA ILE A 158 21.35 15.40 9.02
C ILE A 158 22.22 16.63 9.20
N TYR A 159 21.64 17.81 8.95
CA TYR A 159 22.30 19.10 9.16
C TYR A 159 22.11 19.54 10.61
N GLN A 160 23.22 19.75 11.34
CA GLN A 160 23.21 20.66 12.48
C GLN A 160 24.03 21.90 12.11
N PRO A 161 23.46 23.12 12.16
CA PRO A 161 24.22 24.33 11.90
C PRO A 161 25.26 24.53 13.02
N THR A 162 26.54 24.49 12.67
CA THR A 162 27.60 24.97 13.56
C THR A 162 27.46 26.48 13.70
N ARG A 163 27.14 26.95 14.92
CA ARG A 163 27.15 28.37 15.26
C ARG A 163 28.51 28.97 14.89
N ARG A 164 28.52 29.86 13.89
CA ARG A 164 29.69 30.69 13.58
C ARG A 164 29.98 31.56 14.80
N ARG A 165 31.12 31.33 15.46
CA ARG A 165 31.71 32.36 16.34
C ARG A 165 32.17 33.49 15.42
N GLY A 166 31.59 34.68 15.58
CA GLY A 166 32.09 35.89 14.94
C GLY A 166 33.47 36.28 15.47
N PRO A 167 34.18 37.18 14.78
CA PRO A 167 35.50 37.62 15.21
C PRO A 167 35.38 38.41 16.52
N VAL A 168 36.32 38.16 17.43
CA VAL A 168 36.56 38.98 18.61
C VAL A 168 37.36 40.20 18.12
N PHE A 169 36.81 41.40 18.32
CA PHE A 169 37.56 42.65 18.27
C PHE A 169 38.23 42.88 19.62
#